data_AF-A0A8B9R1M6-F1
#
_entry.id   AF-A0A8B9R1M6-F1
#
_cell.length_a   1.000
_cell.length_b   1.000
_cell.length_c   1.000
_cell.angle_alpha   90.00
_cell.angle_beta   90.00
_cell.angle_gamma   90.00
#
_symmetry.space_group_name_H-M   'P 1'
#
loop_
_entity.id
_entity.type
_entity.pdbx_description
1 polymer ?
#
loop_
_entity_poly.entity_id
_entity_poly.type
_entity_poly.pdbx_seq_one_letter_code
_entity_poly.pdbx_strand_id
1 'polypeptide(L)'
;VGRCPPPRDMVPDVRALCMEELGTWMCSFPASFLTDGHLKYLGWTLHDKQGEVRLRCVRALQGLYARRDTAAHMELFTGRFKARLVSMVQDKDPVVAVEVVKLLTVITVAEALTEADCHRVYPAVFCSRRPLATAAGLFLYRR
;
A
#
# COMPACT_ATOMS: atom_id res chain seq x y z
N VAL A 1 21.76 -8.98 -8.86
CA VAL A 1 23.01 -8.30 -8.47
C VAL A 1 22.72 -6.81 -8.38
N GLY A 2 23.12 -6.14 -7.29
CA GLY A 2 22.99 -4.68 -7.13
C GLY A 2 21.70 -4.19 -6.43
N ARG A 3 21.53 -4.52 -5.15
CA ARG A 3 20.51 -3.90 -4.29
C ARG A 3 21.05 -2.57 -3.79
N CYS A 4 20.47 -1.45 -4.22
CA CYS A 4 20.45 -0.25 -3.41
C CYS A 4 18.98 0.03 -3.07
N PRO A 5 18.49 -0.40 -1.88
CA PRO A 5 17.32 0.25 -1.30
C PRO A 5 17.57 1.77 -1.22
N PRO A 6 16.52 2.61 -1.15
CA PRO A 6 16.71 4.05 -0.95
C PRO A 6 17.72 4.28 0.18
N PRO A 7 18.69 5.20 0.02
CA PRO A 7 19.81 5.38 0.95
C PRO A 7 19.31 5.33 2.39
N ARG A 8 19.80 4.33 3.15
CA ARG A 8 19.41 4.11 4.55
C ARG A 8 19.77 5.30 5.45
N ASP A 9 20.65 6.17 4.96
CA ASP A 9 21.19 7.33 5.65
C ASP A 9 20.39 8.61 5.43
N MET A 10 19.34 8.60 4.60
CA MET A 10 18.42 9.73 4.49
C MET A 10 17.48 9.78 5.69
N VAL A 11 17.22 10.97 6.21
CA VAL A 11 16.25 11.16 7.31
C VAL A 11 14.85 10.66 6.90
N PRO A 12 14.04 10.12 7.84
CA PRO A 12 12.73 9.54 7.53
C PRO A 12 11.82 10.45 6.72
N ASP A 13 11.80 11.75 7.04
CA ASP A 13 10.93 12.73 6.38
C ASP A 13 11.27 12.89 4.90
N VAL A 14 12.57 12.91 4.56
CA VAL A 14 13.02 12.96 3.16
C VAL A 14 12.61 11.69 2.43
N ARG A 15 12.76 10.50 3.05
CA ARG A 15 12.30 9.25 2.44
C ARG A 15 10.80 9.26 2.20
N ALA A 16 10.01 9.78 3.15
CA ALA A 16 8.57 9.89 3.06
C ALA A 16 8.14 10.79 1.90
N LEU A 17 8.73 11.99 1.82
CA LEU A 17 8.54 12.95 0.72
C LEU A 17 8.89 12.35 -0.64
N CYS A 18 10.03 11.66 -0.76
CA CYS A 18 10.41 11.01 -2.02
C CYS A 18 9.38 9.97 -2.48
N MET A 19 8.77 9.22 -1.56
CA MET A 19 7.76 8.22 -1.93
C MET A 19 6.41 8.85 -2.31
N GLU A 20 6.07 9.96 -1.67
CA GLU A 20 4.89 10.75 -2.02
C GLU A 20 5.02 11.35 -3.43
N GLU A 21 6.13 12.01 -3.73
CA GLU A 21 6.39 12.60 -5.05
C GLU A 21 6.47 11.52 -6.14
N LEU A 22 7.10 10.38 -5.85
CA LEU A 22 7.13 9.25 -6.78
C LEU A 22 5.72 8.75 -7.12
N GLY A 23 4.83 8.65 -6.12
CA GLY A 23 3.42 8.32 -6.33
C GLY A 23 2.71 9.33 -7.21
N THR A 24 2.94 10.62 -6.95
CA THR A 24 2.38 11.73 -7.75
C THR A 24 2.83 11.67 -9.21
N TRP A 25 4.10 11.39 -9.48
CA TRP A 25 4.63 11.26 -10.84
C TRP A 25 4.08 10.03 -11.55
N MET A 26 3.93 8.90 -10.85
CA MET A 26 3.29 7.70 -11.42
C MET A 26 1.83 7.96 -11.82
N CYS A 27 1.09 8.74 -11.02
CA CYS A 27 -0.29 9.13 -11.35
C CYS A 27 -0.36 10.15 -12.51
N SER A 28 0.58 11.09 -12.56
CA SER A 28 0.56 12.21 -13.52
C SER A 28 1.16 11.84 -14.87
N PHE A 29 2.17 10.97 -14.88
CA PHE A 29 2.97 10.61 -16.05
C PHE A 29 3.20 9.08 -16.13
N PRO A 30 2.13 8.27 -16.19
CA PRO A 30 2.23 6.82 -16.10
C PRO A 30 3.12 6.20 -17.21
N ALA A 31 3.10 6.76 -18.41
CA ALA A 31 3.92 6.30 -19.54
C ALA A 31 5.44 6.33 -19.26
N SER A 32 5.89 7.22 -18.36
CA SER A 32 7.31 7.35 -18.01
C SER A 32 7.64 6.77 -16.63
N PHE A 33 6.73 6.87 -15.68
CA PHE A 33 7.01 6.56 -14.28
C PHE A 33 6.35 5.28 -13.77
N LEU A 34 5.24 4.82 -14.35
CA LEU A 34 4.56 3.61 -13.90
C LEU A 34 5.22 2.37 -14.51
N THR A 35 6.46 2.12 -14.07
CA THR A 35 7.28 0.98 -14.50
C THR A 35 7.66 0.14 -13.29
N ASP A 36 7.92 -1.16 -13.50
CA ASP A 36 8.41 -2.06 -12.43
C ASP A 36 9.67 -1.53 -11.74
N GLY A 37 10.53 -0.86 -12.52
CA GLY A 37 11.75 -0.22 -12.05
C GLY A 37 11.50 0.85 -10.99
N HIS A 38 10.39 1.57 -11.08
CA HIS A 38 9.99 2.58 -10.09
C HIS A 38 9.10 1.99 -8.99
N LEU A 39 8.14 1.14 -9.35
CA LEU A 39 7.21 0.50 -8.39
C LEU A 39 7.92 -0.31 -7.30
N LYS A 40 9.09 -0.89 -7.61
CA LYS A 40 9.92 -1.58 -6.61
C LYS A 40 10.28 -0.69 -5.41
N TYR A 41 10.42 0.63 -5.60
CA TYR A 41 10.76 1.53 -4.50
C TYR A 41 9.60 1.66 -3.52
N LEU A 42 8.37 1.84 -4.00
CA LEU A 42 7.19 1.81 -3.15
C LEU A 42 7.07 0.47 -2.41
N GLY A 43 7.21 -0.65 -3.13
CA GLY A 43 7.08 -2.00 -2.56
C GLY A 43 8.15 -2.33 -1.51
N TRP A 44 9.39 -1.93 -1.72
CA TRP A 44 10.46 -2.11 -0.71
C TRP A 44 10.25 -1.20 0.49
N THR A 45 9.83 0.04 0.27
CA THR A 45 9.62 1.01 1.34
C THR A 45 8.41 0.71 2.23
N LEU A 46 7.49 -0.18 1.82
CA LEU A 46 6.50 -0.80 2.72
C LEU A 46 7.15 -1.55 3.91
N HIS A 47 8.45 -1.84 3.87
CA HIS A 47 9.21 -2.47 4.95
C HIS A 47 10.06 -1.47 5.75
N ASP A 48 9.89 -0.16 5.53
CA ASP A 48 10.60 0.87 6.30
C ASP A 48 10.30 0.73 7.79
N LYS A 49 11.28 1.05 8.65
CA LYS A 49 11.14 1.02 10.10
C LYS A 49 10.16 2.09 10.59
N GLN A 50 10.10 3.22 9.89
CA GLN A 50 9.33 4.39 10.29
C GLN A 50 7.91 4.34 9.74
N GLY A 51 6.92 4.54 10.62
CA GLY A 51 5.49 4.49 10.29
C GLY A 51 5.11 5.50 9.19
N GLU A 52 5.57 6.75 9.33
CA GLU A 52 5.27 7.83 8.37
C GLU A 52 5.74 7.50 6.94
N VAL A 53 6.90 6.86 6.80
CA VAL A 53 7.41 6.47 5.48
C VAL A 53 6.51 5.38 4.87
N ARG A 54 6.11 4.39 5.66
CA ARG A 54 5.15 3.36 5.21
C ARG A 54 3.81 3.98 4.85
N LEU A 55 3.35 4.97 5.62
CA LEU A 55 2.09 5.68 5.40
C LEU A 55 2.07 6.38 4.04
N ARG A 56 3.14 7.12 3.69
CA ARG A 56 3.24 7.78 2.37
C ARG A 56 3.23 6.77 1.22
N CYS A 57 3.91 5.64 1.36
CA CYS A 57 3.85 4.57 0.37
C CYS A 57 2.43 4.01 0.18
N VAL A 58 1.71 3.76 1.28
CA VAL A 58 0.34 3.23 1.22
C VAL A 58 -0.59 4.23 0.54
N ARG A 59 -0.49 5.52 0.86
CA ARG A 59 -1.30 6.59 0.22
C ARG A 59 -0.97 6.75 -1.27
N ALA A 60 0.31 6.70 -1.64
CA ALA A 60 0.71 6.69 -3.04
C ALA A 60 0.07 5.52 -3.80
N LEU A 61 0.10 4.31 -3.22
CA LEU A 61 -0.55 3.13 -3.81
C LEU A 61 -2.07 3.30 -3.90
N GLN A 62 -2.74 3.88 -2.90
CA GLN A 62 -4.18 4.16 -2.98
C GLN A 62 -4.50 5.03 -4.20
N GLY A 63 -3.71 6.07 -4.48
CA GLY A 63 -3.86 6.90 -5.68
C GLY A 63 -3.73 6.09 -6.97
N LEU A 64 -2.78 5.17 -7.04
CA LEU A 64 -2.54 4.30 -8.21
C LEU A 64 -3.63 3.26 -8.43
N TYR A 65 -4.24 2.70 -7.37
CA TYR A 65 -5.36 1.77 -7.54
C TYR A 65 -6.71 2.48 -7.73
N ALA A 66 -6.83 3.75 -7.33
CA ALA A 66 -8.08 4.50 -7.48
C ALA A 66 -8.42 4.83 -8.94
N ARG A 67 -7.44 4.83 -9.85
CA ARG A 67 -7.65 5.11 -11.27
C ARG A 67 -7.50 3.82 -12.09
N ARG A 68 -8.44 3.59 -13.00
CA ARG A 68 -8.50 2.35 -13.81
C ARG A 68 -7.32 2.20 -14.76
N ASP A 69 -6.85 3.30 -15.33
CA ASP A 69 -5.70 3.34 -16.24
C ASP A 69 -4.42 2.88 -15.54
N THR A 70 -4.14 3.37 -14.33
CA THR A 70 -2.96 2.97 -13.57
C THR A 70 -3.13 1.60 -12.93
N ALA A 71 -4.31 1.27 -12.41
CA ALA A 71 -4.59 -0.01 -11.76
C ALA A 71 -4.36 -1.22 -12.70
N ALA A 72 -4.63 -1.07 -14.00
CA ALA A 72 -4.38 -2.10 -15.01
C ALA A 72 -2.91 -2.53 -15.10
N HIS A 73 -1.98 -1.69 -14.67
CA HIS A 73 -0.54 -1.98 -14.68
C HIS A 73 -0.02 -2.48 -13.32
N MET A 74 -0.89 -2.68 -12.33
CA MET A 74 -0.48 -3.03 -10.97
C MET A 74 -0.45 -4.54 -10.69
N GLU A 75 -0.79 -5.41 -11.65
CA GLU A 75 -0.91 -6.85 -11.45
C GLU A 75 0.38 -7.47 -10.88
N LEU A 76 1.53 -7.24 -11.52
CA LEU A 76 2.83 -7.77 -11.08
C LEU A 76 3.24 -7.25 -9.70
N PHE A 77 3.01 -5.95 -9.46
CA PHE A 77 3.25 -5.35 -8.15
C PHE A 77 2.39 -6.01 -7.07
N THR A 78 1.09 -6.16 -7.34
CA THR A 78 0.13 -6.77 -6.43
C THR A 78 0.55 -8.20 -6.11
N GLY A 79 0.79 -9.03 -7.13
CA GLY A 79 1.22 -10.41 -6.95
C GLY A 79 2.46 -10.54 -6.07
N ARG A 80 3.42 -9.62 -6.22
CA ARG A 80 4.66 -9.62 -5.45
C ARG A 80 4.51 -9.13 -4.01
N PHE A 81 3.74 -8.07 -3.77
CA PHE A 81 3.70 -7.38 -2.48
C PHE A 81 2.39 -7.57 -1.70
N LYS A 82 1.40 -8.30 -2.23
CA LYS A 82 0.11 -8.56 -1.59
C LYS A 82 0.25 -9.13 -0.18
N ALA A 83 1.08 -10.17 0.00
CA ALA A 83 1.29 -10.76 1.33
C ALA A 83 1.79 -9.72 2.35
N ARG A 84 2.64 -8.79 1.91
CA ARG A 84 3.11 -7.69 2.75
C ARG A 84 1.97 -6.71 3.08
N LEU A 85 1.20 -6.28 2.08
CA LEU A 85 0.05 -5.38 2.30
C LEU A 85 -0.96 -5.99 3.30
N VAL A 86 -1.32 -7.25 3.12
CA VAL A 86 -2.24 -7.95 4.04
C VAL A 86 -1.65 -8.05 5.45
N SER A 87 -0.34 -8.29 5.60
CA SER A 87 0.31 -8.29 6.92
C SER A 87 0.25 -6.94 7.63
N MET A 88 0.20 -5.83 6.88
CA MET A 88 0.19 -4.47 7.44
C MET A 88 -1.18 -4.07 8.01
N VAL A 89 -2.22 -4.90 7.91
CA VAL A 89 -3.45 -4.73 8.71
C VAL A 89 -3.14 -4.77 10.22
N GLN A 90 -2.06 -5.46 10.60
CA GLN A 90 -1.53 -5.53 11.97
C GLN A 90 -0.30 -4.63 12.16
N ASP A 91 -0.17 -3.56 11.36
CA ASP A 91 0.95 -2.64 11.51
C ASP A 91 0.99 -2.05 12.94
N LYS A 92 2.20 -1.84 13.46
CA LYS A 92 2.42 -1.28 14.80
C LYS A 92 1.89 0.15 14.88
N ASP A 93 1.95 0.88 13.77
CA ASP A 93 1.37 2.20 13.63
C ASP A 93 -0.13 2.07 13.26
N PRO A 94 -1.05 2.54 14.13
CA PRO A 94 -2.48 2.39 13.90
C PRO A 94 -2.98 3.16 12.68
N VAL A 95 -2.33 4.28 12.31
CA VAL A 95 -2.73 5.07 11.14
C VAL A 95 -2.38 4.30 9.87
N VAL A 96 -1.19 3.69 9.82
CA VAL A 96 -0.77 2.83 8.70
C VAL A 96 -1.74 1.65 8.54
N ALA A 97 -2.09 0.97 9.64
CA ALA A 97 -3.02 -0.16 9.59
C ALA A 97 -4.39 0.23 8.97
N VAL A 98 -4.94 1.39 9.35
CA VAL A 98 -6.20 1.91 8.79
C VAL A 98 -6.07 2.18 7.30
N GLU A 99 -5.01 2.87 6.87
CA GLU A 99 -4.81 3.20 5.46
C GLU A 99 -4.55 1.96 4.60
N VAL A 100 -3.91 0.94 5.16
CA VAL A 100 -3.73 -0.36 4.48
C VAL A 100 -5.07 -1.05 4.25
N VAL A 101 -5.96 -1.07 5.25
CA VAL A 101 -7.28 -1.67 5.06
C VAL A 101 -8.05 -0.93 3.97
N LYS A 102 -8.02 0.41 3.96
CA LYS A 102 -8.62 1.21 2.87
C LYS A 102 -8.01 0.88 1.51
N LEU A 103 -6.69 0.72 1.42
CA LEU A 103 -6.01 0.32 0.19
C LEU A 103 -6.48 -1.07 -0.26
N LEU A 104 -6.52 -2.05 0.65
CA LEU A 104 -7.02 -3.39 0.35
C LEU A 104 -8.47 -3.36 -0.12
N THR A 105 -9.31 -2.47 0.42
CA THR A 105 -10.69 -2.29 -0.07
C THR A 105 -10.72 -1.85 -1.54
N VAL A 106 -9.82 -0.96 -1.97
CA VAL A 106 -9.72 -0.56 -3.38
C VAL A 106 -9.19 -1.71 -4.24
N ILE A 107 -8.21 -2.47 -3.75
CA ILE A 107 -7.64 -3.63 -4.46
C ILE A 107 -8.68 -4.76 -4.62
N THR A 108 -9.57 -4.97 -3.64
CA THR A 108 -10.67 -5.96 -3.74
C THR A 108 -11.57 -5.68 -4.94
N VAL A 109 -11.87 -4.41 -5.22
CA VAL A 109 -12.70 -4.03 -6.38
C VAL A 109 -12.03 -4.38 -7.71
N ALA A 110 -10.70 -4.48 -7.73
CA ALA A 110 -9.93 -4.95 -8.87
C ALA A 110 -9.75 -6.50 -8.91
N GLU A 111 -10.49 -7.24 -8.06
CA GLU A 111 -10.48 -8.71 -7.94
C GLU A 111 -9.10 -9.35 -7.70
N ALA A 112 -8.13 -8.58 -7.20
CA ALA A 112 -6.75 -9.07 -7.03
C ALA A 112 -6.49 -9.80 -5.68
N LEU A 113 -7.45 -9.79 -4.75
CA LEU A 113 -7.32 -10.47 -3.45
C LEU A 113 -8.01 -11.84 -3.47
N THR A 114 -7.32 -12.86 -2.97
CA THR A 114 -7.92 -14.20 -2.77
C THR A 114 -8.80 -14.22 -1.52
N GLU A 115 -9.64 -15.24 -1.38
CA GLU A 115 -10.43 -15.45 -0.16
C GLU A 115 -9.55 -15.59 1.10
N ALA A 116 -8.43 -16.30 0.98
CA ALA A 116 -7.45 -16.45 2.05
C ALA A 116 -6.84 -15.10 2.48
N ASP A 117 -6.62 -14.17 1.53
CA ASP A 117 -6.16 -12.82 1.85
C ASP A 117 -7.23 -12.04 2.64
N CYS A 118 -8.51 -12.16 2.24
CA CYS A 118 -9.63 -11.48 2.87
C CYS A 118 -9.88 -11.99 4.31
N HIS A 119 -9.75 -13.30 4.54
CA HIS A 119 -9.88 -13.91 5.87
C HIS A 119 -8.88 -13.34 6.89
N ARG A 120 -7.73 -12.84 6.43
CA ARG A 120 -6.74 -12.19 7.30
C ARG A 120 -7.14 -10.76 7.71
N VAL A 121 -8.05 -10.13 6.97
CA VAL A 121 -8.56 -8.78 7.26
C VAL A 121 -9.78 -8.82 8.18
N TYR A 122 -10.65 -9.83 8.06
CA TYR A 122 -11.92 -9.92 8.80
C TYR A 122 -11.80 -9.78 10.33
N PRO A 123 -10.78 -10.35 11.01
CA PRO A 123 -10.63 -10.17 12.45
C PRO A 123 -10.48 -8.71 12.89
N ALA A 124 -10.04 -7.81 12.00
CA ALA A 124 -9.87 -6.40 12.31
C ALA A 124 -11.21 -5.68 12.62
N VAL A 125 -12.35 -6.22 12.19
CA VAL A 125 -13.69 -5.71 12.54
C VAL A 125 -13.92 -5.75 14.06
N PHE A 126 -13.33 -6.73 14.75
CA PHE A 126 -13.44 -6.89 16.20
C PHE A 126 -12.35 -6.14 16.99
N CYS A 127 -11.52 -5.34 16.32
CA CYS A 127 -10.48 -4.57 16.98
C CYS A 127 -11.10 -3.48 17.89
N SER A 128 -10.54 -3.28 19.09
CA SER A 128 -10.96 -2.19 19.99
C SER A 128 -10.72 -0.79 19.41
N ARG A 129 -9.83 -0.66 18.42
CA ARG A 129 -9.54 0.59 17.73
C ARG A 129 -10.63 0.88 16.70
N ARG A 130 -11.58 1.75 17.06
CA ARG A 130 -12.73 2.12 16.22
C ARG A 130 -12.37 2.48 14.76
N PRO A 131 -11.34 3.30 14.45
CA PRO A 131 -11.02 3.62 13.06
C PRO A 131 -10.65 2.39 12.21
N LEU A 132 -9.92 1.43 12.79
CA LEU A 132 -9.53 0.20 12.11
C LEU A 132 -10.73 -0.73 11.94
N ALA A 133 -11.55 -0.90 12.98
CA ALA A 133 -12.76 -1.68 12.92
C ALA A 133 -13.74 -1.13 11.88
N THR A 134 -13.91 0.19 11.80
CA THR A 134 -14.75 0.83 10.77
C THR A 134 -14.20 0.63 9.36
N ALA A 135 -12.89 0.78 9.17
CA ALA A 135 -12.26 0.51 7.86
C ALA A 135 -12.43 -0.97 7.44
N ALA A 136 -12.25 -1.89 8.38
CA ALA A 136 -12.43 -3.33 8.13
C ALA A 136 -13.90 -3.70 7.86
N GLY A 137 -14.84 -3.02 8.53
CA GLY A 137 -16.26 -3.16 8.25
C GLY A 137 -16.62 -2.71 6.84
N LEU A 138 -16.03 -1.60 6.36
CA LEU A 138 -16.20 -1.17 4.97
C LEU A 138 -15.57 -2.15 3.97
N PHE A 139 -14.39 -2.69 4.30
CA PHE A 139 -13.76 -3.75 3.50
C PHE A 139 -14.68 -4.97 3.36
N LEU A 140 -15.29 -5.42 4.47
CA LEU A 140 -16.22 -6.54 4.49
C LEU A 140 -17.50 -6.25 3.69
N TYR A 141 -18.04 -5.03 3.80
CA TYR A 141 -19.27 -4.63 3.09
C TYR A 141 -19.10 -4.55 1.57
N ARG A 142 -17.90 -4.27 1.08
CA ARG A 142 -17.59 -4.16 -0.36
C ARG A 142 -17.14 -5.48 -1.01
N ARG A 143 -17.12 -6.57 -0.24
CA ARG A 143 -16.81 -7.92 -0.72
C ARG A 143 -18.08 -8.61 -1.20
#